data_AF-A0A529ALB1-F1
#
_entry.id   AF-A0A529ALB1-F1
#
_cell.length_a   1.000
_cell.length_b   1.000
_cell.length_c   1.000
_cell.angle_alpha   90.00
_cell.angle_beta   90.00
_cell.angle_gamma   90.00
#
_symmetry.space_group_name_H-M   'P 1'
#
loop_
_entity.id
_entity.type
_entity.pdbx_description
1 polymer ?
#
loop_
_entity_poly.entity_id
_entity_poly.type
_entity_poly.pdbx_seq_one_letter_code
_entity_poly.pdbx_strand_id
1 'polypeptide(L)'
;MDQPIAADSWQEIRLQVLKRDDYRCVSCSTPVKSAQADVHHLLPRSMGGTDELANLVTLCDGCHAVHHPNLAGGLARRVIERWAVRLARWLDTEGQVSEGVGNFGPALRLFEMDRFRQGQLPIVLAALSGKSVLVVSPTGSGKTLCFQLPAMLRRGLTMVVSPLKTLMSEQVSDLLAKKIPATFINSDLSVDEKQTRFSLLGRGAIKLLYLAPERFFVRSEDERASLKQTRPSFIVVDEAHCVDQWGRDFRREYGRLKEVREKLGAPPVLAFTATAGREMQQRILKSLGIEDAEIFVRDVDRPNIALLRWRRAADQRAGEIASLLRIPQLQGQKAMVFVPSTKVGEELQAELRNLGLEVPLYHSRLGNAWERQELVKRFLGQSRPPVDQIICTNAFGMGLDVPNVRLVIHWQQPASVEDQLQEFGRAGRDGKPSVAVMFHNGSSVGRDISRLRFMAEKTVEAAQISALDREHMLEQRYHQIDQVSELMKTRSCMRTAISEYFQGPKTTRRPSFSVWILDWAFGTRTKSRRFRACCDHCDKAEIRRHGMAGYVARVIAG
;
A
#
# COMPACT_ATOMS: atom_id res chain seq x y z
N MET A 1 27.68 42.45 -8.53
CA MET A 1 29.09 42.06 -8.53
C MET A 1 29.14 40.61 -8.13
N ASP A 2 29.34 39.76 -9.13
CA ASP A 2 29.53 38.32 -8.99
C ASP A 2 30.83 38.01 -8.25
N GLN A 3 30.78 37.06 -7.33
CA GLN A 3 31.80 36.01 -7.24
C GLN A 3 31.15 34.68 -6.79
N PRO A 4 31.18 33.64 -7.64
CA PRO A 4 30.93 32.28 -7.21
C PRO A 4 32.25 31.70 -6.68
N ILE A 5 32.32 31.38 -5.38
CA ILE A 5 33.39 30.54 -4.82
C ILE A 5 32.82 29.15 -4.59
N ALA A 6 33.60 28.12 -4.96
CA ALA A 6 33.67 26.78 -4.32
C ALA A 6 33.45 25.53 -5.20
N ALA A 7 33.48 25.62 -6.54
CA ALA A 7 33.59 24.41 -7.38
C ALA A 7 35.05 24.11 -7.78
N ASP A 8 35.83 25.13 -8.12
CA ASP A 8 37.21 24.96 -8.61
C ASP A 8 38.23 24.72 -7.48
N SER A 9 38.04 25.29 -6.28
CA SER A 9 39.05 25.20 -5.21
C SER A 9 39.26 23.79 -4.65
N TRP A 10 38.20 22.97 -4.56
CA TRP A 10 38.35 21.61 -4.01
C TRP A 10 39.06 20.67 -4.97
N GLN A 11 38.88 20.83 -6.27
CA GLN A 11 39.58 20.01 -7.27
C GLN A 11 41.08 20.33 -7.26
N GLU A 12 41.43 21.61 -7.12
CA GLU A 12 42.81 22.06 -6.97
C GLU A 12 43.44 21.55 -5.66
N ILE A 13 42.77 21.72 -4.52
CA ILE A 13 43.23 21.20 -3.22
C ILE A 13 43.41 19.68 -3.28
N ARG A 14 42.45 18.97 -3.87
CA ARG A 14 42.54 17.51 -4.05
C ARG A 14 43.77 17.12 -4.87
N LEU A 15 44.05 17.80 -5.98
CA LEU A 15 45.23 17.53 -6.80
C LEU A 15 46.53 17.86 -6.06
N GLN A 16 46.56 18.91 -5.25
CA GLN A 16 47.70 19.26 -4.41
C GLN A 16 47.99 18.20 -3.35
N VAL A 17 46.96 17.69 -2.68
CA VAL A 17 47.10 16.59 -1.70
C VAL A 17 47.61 15.31 -2.37
N LEU A 18 47.04 14.93 -3.52
CA LEU A 18 47.48 13.74 -4.26
C LEU A 18 48.93 13.85 -4.75
N LYS A 19 49.35 15.02 -5.24
CA LYS A 19 50.75 15.26 -5.64
C LYS A 19 51.70 15.25 -4.46
N ARG A 20 51.31 15.88 -3.34
CA ARG A 20 52.11 15.90 -2.11
C ARG A 20 52.36 14.47 -1.60
N ASP A 21 51.35 13.62 -1.67
CA ASP A 21 51.44 12.23 -1.19
C ASP A 21 51.95 11.26 -2.27
N ASP A 22 52.55 11.76 -3.35
CA ASP A 22 53.11 10.97 -4.46
C ASP A 22 52.12 9.94 -5.04
N TYR A 23 50.83 10.27 -5.08
CA TYR A 23 49.76 9.35 -5.47
C TYR A 23 49.84 7.99 -4.74
N ARG A 24 50.24 8.01 -3.47
CA ARG A 24 50.30 6.84 -2.61
C ARG A 24 49.41 7.02 -1.39
N CYS A 25 48.83 5.92 -0.94
CA CYS A 25 48.10 5.90 0.32
C CYS A 25 49.06 6.18 1.48
N VAL A 26 48.79 7.20 2.30
CA VAL A 26 49.63 7.53 3.47
C VAL A 26 49.61 6.42 4.52
N SER A 27 48.53 5.63 4.60
CA SER A 27 48.39 4.56 5.60
C SER A 27 49.05 3.23 5.20
N CYS A 28 49.07 2.86 3.92
CA CYS A 28 49.56 1.55 3.47
C CYS A 28 50.57 1.61 2.32
N SER A 29 50.98 2.81 1.90
CA SER A 29 51.97 3.10 0.85
C SER A 29 51.66 2.54 -0.54
N THR A 30 50.46 1.98 -0.73
CA THR A 30 50.01 1.42 -2.01
C THR A 30 49.81 2.56 -3.03
N PRO A 31 50.30 2.43 -4.27
CA PRO A 31 50.03 3.38 -5.33
C PRO A 31 48.52 3.47 -5.62
N VAL A 32 47.99 4.68 -5.73
CA VAL A 32 46.57 4.95 -6.01
C VAL A 32 46.42 5.79 -7.27
N LYS A 33 45.52 5.40 -8.17
CA LYS A 33 45.15 6.24 -9.32
C LYS A 33 44.29 7.41 -8.81
N SER A 34 44.37 8.58 -9.45
CA SER A 34 43.58 9.77 -9.05
C SER A 34 42.06 9.50 -8.91
N ALA A 35 41.51 8.57 -9.71
CA ALA A 35 40.11 8.15 -9.64
C ALA A 35 39.77 7.17 -8.49
N GLN A 36 40.77 6.61 -7.81
CA GLN A 36 40.68 5.59 -6.74
C GLN A 36 41.29 6.09 -5.41
N ALA A 37 41.68 7.36 -5.36
CA ALA A 37 42.31 7.98 -4.22
C ALA A 37 41.28 8.87 -3.51
N ASP A 38 41.09 8.70 -2.21
CA ASP A 38 40.27 9.58 -1.40
C ASP A 38 41.15 10.57 -0.66
N VAL A 39 40.67 11.82 -0.53
CA VAL A 39 41.30 12.85 0.30
C VAL A 39 40.50 12.94 1.60
N HIS A 40 41.15 12.56 2.70
CA HIS A 40 40.52 12.41 4.00
C HIS A 40 40.97 13.50 4.97
N HIS A 41 40.04 14.05 5.74
CA HIS A 41 40.34 14.99 6.82
C HIS A 41 40.83 14.26 8.08
N LEU A 42 42.03 14.61 8.57
CA LEU A 42 42.57 14.07 9.82
C LEU A 42 41.73 14.52 11.04
N LEU A 43 41.34 15.79 11.06
CA LEU A 43 40.33 16.35 11.96
C LEU A 43 39.04 16.60 11.16
N PRO A 44 37.90 15.95 11.48
CA PRO A 44 36.66 16.14 10.75
C PRO A 44 36.14 17.59 10.81
N ARG A 45 35.47 18.05 9.75
CA ARG A 45 34.82 19.39 9.71
C ARG A 45 33.83 19.60 10.85
N SER A 46 33.11 18.56 11.26
CA SER A 46 32.19 18.60 12.41
C SER A 46 32.88 18.86 13.76
N MET A 47 34.21 18.67 13.82
CA MET A 47 35.05 18.96 14.98
C MET A 47 35.98 20.16 14.73
N GLY A 48 35.67 21.02 13.75
CA GLY A 48 36.43 22.24 13.45
C GLY A 48 37.59 22.06 12.47
N GLY A 49 37.70 20.90 11.80
CA GLY A 49 38.73 20.68 10.79
C GLY A 49 38.57 21.56 9.53
N THR A 50 39.69 22.08 9.03
CA THR A 50 39.76 22.94 7.84
C THR A 50 40.12 22.15 6.58
N ASP A 51 40.00 22.76 5.40
CA ASP A 51 40.46 22.20 4.11
C ASP A 51 41.93 22.53 3.81
N GLU A 52 42.70 22.94 4.81
CA GLU A 52 44.13 23.17 4.68
C GLU A 52 44.86 21.85 4.38
N LEU A 53 45.89 21.90 3.53
CA LEU A 53 46.64 20.72 3.12
C LEU A 53 47.12 19.90 4.32
N ALA A 54 47.56 20.55 5.40
CA ALA A 54 48.03 19.87 6.61
C ALA A 54 46.98 18.98 7.29
N ASN A 55 45.68 19.28 7.12
CA ASN A 55 44.58 18.49 7.67
C ASN A 55 44.07 17.42 6.69
N LEU A 56 44.63 17.32 5.50
CA LEU A 56 44.17 16.42 4.44
C LEU A 56 45.23 15.37 4.11
N VAL A 57 44.82 14.12 3.90
CA VAL A 57 45.72 13.02 3.50
C VAL A 57 45.12 12.16 2.40
N THR A 58 45.97 11.60 1.54
CA THR A 58 45.60 10.63 0.51
C THR A 58 45.46 9.23 1.12
N LEU A 59 44.29 8.62 0.97
CA LEU A 59 44.04 7.24 1.37
C LEU A 59 43.51 6.43 0.19
N CYS A 60 43.87 5.14 0.10
CA CYS A 60 43.18 4.22 -0.79
C CYS A 60 41.77 3.91 -0.25
N ASP A 61 40.85 3.48 -1.13
CA ASP A 61 39.48 3.10 -0.76
C ASP A 61 39.42 2.16 0.46
N GLY A 62 40.37 1.23 0.57
CA GLY A 62 40.47 0.28 1.68
C GLY A 62 40.81 0.94 3.01
N CYS A 63 41.86 1.78 3.04
CA CYS A 63 42.27 2.47 4.27
C CYS A 63 41.28 3.58 4.65
N HIS A 64 40.71 4.28 3.67
CA HIS A 64 39.69 5.29 3.92
C HIS A 64 38.42 4.68 4.55
N ALA A 65 38.06 3.46 4.14
CA ALA A 65 36.95 2.71 4.72
C ALA A 65 37.20 2.24 6.17
N VAL A 66 38.46 2.06 6.59
CA VAL A 66 38.80 1.72 7.99
C VAL A 66 38.51 2.89 8.94
N HIS A 67 38.75 4.13 8.49
CA HIS A 67 38.42 5.34 9.25
C HIS A 67 36.91 5.64 9.29
N HIS A 68 36.12 4.97 8.44
CA HIS A 68 34.67 5.10 8.41
C HIS A 68 33.98 3.73 8.37
N PRO A 69 33.84 3.02 9.51
CA PRO A 69 33.31 1.65 9.56
C PRO A 69 31.89 1.50 8.99
N ASN A 70 31.05 2.53 9.12
CA ASN A 70 29.71 2.57 8.55
C ASN A 70 29.67 2.86 7.03
N LEU A 71 30.78 3.35 6.45
CA LEU A 71 30.95 3.55 5.02
C LEU A 71 31.48 2.29 4.31
N ALA A 72 32.26 1.43 4.98
CA ALA A 72 32.79 0.19 4.39
C ALA A 72 31.68 -0.75 3.87
N GLY A 73 30.61 -0.92 4.65
CA GLY A 73 29.41 -1.66 4.21
C GLY A 73 28.65 -0.97 3.07
N GLY A 74 28.69 0.37 3.01
CA GLY A 74 28.04 1.18 1.97
C GLY A 74 28.86 1.35 0.68
N LEU A 75 30.19 1.26 0.73
CA LEU A 75 31.08 1.36 -0.43
C LEU A 75 31.12 0.04 -1.20
N ALA A 76 31.35 -1.09 -0.50
CA ALA A 76 31.26 -2.43 -1.09
C ALA A 76 29.88 -2.65 -1.72
N ARG A 77 28.82 -2.22 -1.02
CA ARG A 77 27.46 -2.25 -1.55
C ARG A 77 27.26 -1.35 -2.77
N ARG A 78 27.79 -0.11 -2.78
CA ARG A 78 27.73 0.78 -3.97
C ARG A 78 28.49 0.22 -5.18
N VAL A 79 29.58 -0.52 -4.95
CA VAL A 79 30.33 -1.21 -6.00
C VAL A 79 29.53 -2.39 -6.53
N ILE A 80 28.95 -3.21 -5.64
CA ILE A 80 28.07 -4.34 -6.00
C ILE A 80 26.82 -3.84 -6.74
N GLU A 81 26.17 -2.78 -6.27
CA GLU A 81 24.99 -2.17 -6.90
C GLU A 81 25.33 -1.63 -8.30
N ARG A 82 26.45 -0.88 -8.45
CA ARG A 82 26.90 -0.38 -9.77
C ARG A 82 27.28 -1.51 -10.72
N TRP A 83 27.94 -2.55 -10.22
CA TRP A 83 28.28 -3.73 -11.02
C TRP A 83 27.03 -4.51 -11.42
N ALA A 84 26.09 -4.73 -10.51
CA ALA A 84 24.83 -5.41 -10.77
C ALA A 84 23.99 -4.66 -11.82
N VAL A 85 23.92 -3.32 -11.76
CA VAL A 85 23.23 -2.53 -12.79
C VAL A 85 23.94 -2.62 -14.16
N ARG A 86 25.28 -2.54 -14.19
CA ARG A 86 26.05 -2.69 -15.44
C ARG A 86 25.87 -4.07 -16.06
N LEU A 87 25.95 -5.12 -15.25
CA LEU A 87 25.77 -6.50 -15.68
C LEU A 87 24.34 -6.77 -16.12
N ALA A 88 23.35 -6.27 -15.38
CA ALA A 88 21.94 -6.39 -15.74
C ALA A 88 21.64 -5.70 -17.08
N ARG A 89 22.20 -4.50 -17.34
CA ARG A 89 22.09 -3.83 -18.64
C ARG A 89 22.75 -4.60 -19.77
N TRP A 90 23.92 -5.17 -19.52
CA TRP A 90 24.64 -5.96 -20.52
C TRP A 90 23.87 -7.23 -20.93
N LEU A 91 23.16 -7.84 -19.98
CA LEU A 91 22.37 -9.06 -20.19
C LEU A 91 20.91 -8.79 -20.58
N ASP A 92 20.50 -7.53 -20.66
CA ASP A 92 19.12 -7.14 -20.92
C ASP A 92 18.83 -7.15 -22.43
N THR A 93 18.51 -8.33 -22.95
CA THR A 93 18.12 -8.53 -24.35
C THR A 93 16.71 -8.05 -24.67
N GLU A 94 15.89 -7.73 -23.65
CA GLU A 94 14.48 -7.37 -23.78
C GLU A 94 14.20 -5.87 -23.51
N GLY A 95 15.22 -5.06 -23.18
CA GLY A 95 15.10 -3.62 -22.92
C GLY A 95 14.36 -3.26 -21.62
N GLN A 96 14.38 -4.14 -20.62
CA GLN A 96 13.72 -3.95 -19.32
C GLN A 96 14.48 -3.03 -18.34
N VAL A 97 15.76 -2.74 -18.58
CA VAL A 97 16.66 -2.01 -17.65
C VAL A 97 16.90 -0.58 -18.13
N SER A 98 16.04 0.34 -17.70
CA SER A 98 16.11 1.76 -18.06
C SER A 98 17.33 2.52 -17.47
N GLU A 99 17.56 3.75 -17.96
CA GLU A 99 18.60 4.65 -17.43
C GLU A 99 18.45 4.92 -15.92
N GLY A 100 17.20 4.97 -15.43
CA GLY A 100 16.87 5.27 -14.03
C GLY A 100 17.32 4.22 -13.01
N VAL A 101 17.60 2.98 -13.45
CA VAL A 101 18.01 1.86 -12.58
C VAL A 101 19.36 2.11 -11.89
N GLY A 102 20.23 2.92 -12.50
CA GLY A 102 21.52 3.32 -11.90
C GLY A 102 21.39 4.14 -10.61
N ASN A 103 20.21 4.72 -10.35
CA ASN A 103 19.96 5.60 -9.21
C ASN A 103 19.15 4.94 -8.09
N PHE A 104 18.94 3.62 -8.11
CA PHE A 104 18.21 2.91 -7.06
C PHE A 104 18.79 3.09 -5.67
N GLY A 105 20.11 2.95 -5.50
CA GLY A 105 20.75 3.10 -4.20
C GLY A 105 20.48 4.48 -3.55
N PRO A 106 20.78 5.61 -4.23
CA PRO A 106 20.44 6.94 -3.73
C PRO A 106 18.94 7.15 -3.51
N ALA A 107 18.09 6.69 -4.43
CA ALA A 107 16.65 6.91 -4.34
C ALA A 107 16.01 6.08 -3.22
N LEU A 108 16.43 4.85 -2.97
CA LEU A 108 16.00 4.04 -1.83
C LEU A 108 16.38 4.69 -0.50
N ARG A 109 17.59 5.26 -0.39
CA ARG A 109 18.03 5.99 0.81
C ARG A 109 17.18 7.22 1.10
N LEU A 110 16.69 7.93 0.08
CA LEU A 110 15.76 9.05 0.26
C LEU A 110 14.44 8.62 0.92
N PHE A 111 14.02 7.38 0.66
CA PHE A 111 12.85 6.77 1.29
C PHE A 111 13.19 5.99 2.58
N GLU A 112 14.39 6.17 3.13
CA GLU A 112 14.87 5.48 4.34
C GLU A 112 14.83 3.95 4.20
N MET A 113 15.02 3.47 2.97
CA MET A 113 15.04 2.05 2.64
C MET A 113 16.41 1.63 2.17
N ASP A 114 16.84 0.47 2.64
CA ASP A 114 18.01 -0.18 2.11
C ASP A 114 17.67 -0.97 0.86
N ARG A 115 16.69 -1.87 0.94
CA ARG A 115 16.42 -2.88 -0.07
C ARG A 115 14.93 -2.93 -0.40
N PHE A 116 14.61 -3.35 -1.61
CA PHE A 116 13.26 -3.71 -2.01
C PHE A 116 12.77 -4.92 -1.22
N ARG A 117 11.51 -4.86 -0.78
CA ARG A 117 10.79 -6.05 -0.34
C ARG A 117 10.54 -6.96 -1.54
N GLN A 118 10.42 -8.26 -1.27
CA GLN A 118 10.17 -9.26 -2.30
C GLN A 118 9.00 -8.86 -3.22
N GLY A 119 9.27 -8.82 -4.53
CA GLY A 119 8.28 -8.50 -5.56
C GLY A 119 8.08 -7.01 -5.85
N GLN A 120 8.72 -6.07 -5.13
CA GLN A 120 8.64 -4.65 -5.46
C GLN A 120 9.48 -4.27 -6.69
N LEU A 121 10.67 -4.88 -6.82
CA LEU A 121 11.61 -4.53 -7.89
C LEU A 121 11.03 -4.72 -9.30
N PRO A 122 10.38 -5.85 -9.66
CA PRO A 122 9.78 -6.02 -10.99
C PRO A 122 8.76 -4.92 -11.32
N ILE A 123 7.96 -4.49 -10.34
CA ILE A 123 6.97 -3.43 -10.50
C ILE A 123 7.66 -2.10 -10.83
N VAL A 124 8.71 -1.76 -10.08
CA VAL A 124 9.47 -0.52 -10.28
C VAL A 124 10.16 -0.51 -11.64
N LEU A 125 10.72 -1.65 -12.07
CA LEU A 125 11.36 -1.78 -13.38
C LEU A 125 10.36 -1.58 -14.51
N ALA A 126 9.19 -2.24 -14.46
CA ALA A 126 8.12 -2.07 -15.46
C ALA A 126 7.61 -0.62 -15.53
N ALA A 127 7.44 0.04 -14.38
CA ALA A 127 7.07 1.45 -14.34
C ALA A 127 8.15 2.33 -15.01
N LEU A 128 9.43 2.07 -14.71
CA LEU A 128 10.55 2.84 -15.28
C LEU A 128 10.83 2.56 -16.75
N SER A 129 10.43 1.39 -17.28
CA SER A 129 10.43 1.13 -18.73
C SER A 129 9.28 1.83 -19.45
N GLY A 130 8.46 2.62 -18.73
CA GLY A 130 7.36 3.38 -19.30
C GLY A 130 6.09 2.58 -19.55
N LYS A 131 5.99 1.35 -19.02
CA LYS A 131 4.80 0.51 -19.14
C LYS A 131 3.75 0.91 -18.12
N SER A 132 2.48 0.73 -18.48
CA SER A 132 1.39 0.74 -17.50
C SER A 132 1.44 -0.54 -16.67
N VAL A 133 1.06 -0.47 -15.40
CA VAL A 133 1.04 -1.63 -14.51
C VAL A 133 -0.24 -1.67 -13.69
N LEU A 134 -0.71 -2.88 -13.41
CA LEU A 134 -1.73 -3.14 -12.40
C LEU A 134 -1.11 -3.99 -11.29
N VAL A 135 -1.08 -3.45 -10.08
CA VAL A 135 -0.53 -4.11 -8.90
C VAL A 135 -1.66 -4.47 -7.96
N VAL A 136 -1.92 -5.77 -7.83
CA VAL A 136 -2.82 -6.34 -6.81
C VAL A 136 -1.96 -6.86 -5.68
N SER A 137 -1.95 -6.17 -4.54
CA SER A 137 -1.10 -6.54 -3.42
C SER A 137 -1.71 -6.09 -2.09
N PRO A 138 -1.64 -6.90 -1.01
CA PRO A 138 -2.27 -6.56 0.27
C PRO A 138 -1.82 -5.20 0.83
N THR A 139 -2.61 -4.62 1.73
CA THR A 139 -2.22 -3.41 2.47
C THR A 139 -0.95 -3.66 3.29
N GLY A 140 -0.13 -2.62 3.50
CA GLY A 140 1.15 -2.73 4.20
C GLY A 140 2.28 -3.39 3.39
N SER A 141 2.04 -3.86 2.17
CA SER A 141 3.05 -4.54 1.33
C SER A 141 4.10 -3.60 0.71
N GLY A 142 3.96 -2.29 0.91
CA GLY A 142 4.83 -1.25 0.39
C GLY A 142 4.45 -0.74 -1.01
N LYS A 143 3.16 -0.73 -1.36
CA LYS A 143 2.66 -0.23 -2.66
C LYS A 143 3.07 1.22 -2.95
N THR A 144 3.09 2.07 -1.91
CA THR A 144 3.50 3.46 -2.00
C THR A 144 4.88 3.65 -2.63
N LEU A 145 5.88 2.88 -2.18
CA LEU A 145 7.23 2.94 -2.74
C LEU A 145 7.24 2.58 -4.24
N CYS A 146 6.42 1.60 -4.64
CA CYS A 146 6.39 1.11 -6.02
C CYS A 146 5.95 2.17 -7.04
N PHE A 147 5.29 3.26 -6.63
CA PHE A 147 5.02 4.40 -7.50
C PHE A 147 5.83 5.66 -7.15
N GLN A 148 6.12 5.90 -5.86
CA GLN A 148 6.90 7.07 -5.47
C GLN A 148 8.35 7.00 -5.97
N LEU A 149 8.96 5.81 -5.94
CA LEU A 149 10.31 5.63 -6.44
C LEU A 149 10.43 5.87 -7.96
N PRO A 150 9.62 5.25 -8.83
CA PRO A 150 9.68 5.57 -10.26
C PRO A 150 9.25 7.01 -10.56
N ALA A 151 8.30 7.58 -9.81
CA ALA A 151 7.95 9.00 -9.93
C ALA A 151 9.16 9.90 -9.69
N MET A 152 9.97 9.62 -8.65
CA MET A 152 11.19 10.36 -8.34
C MET A 152 12.28 10.22 -9.41
N LEU A 153 12.43 9.02 -9.96
CA LEU A 153 13.50 8.68 -10.90
C LEU A 153 13.21 9.14 -12.34
N ARG A 154 11.95 9.25 -12.74
CA ARG A 154 11.55 9.77 -14.05
C ARG A 154 11.50 11.30 -14.03
N ARG A 155 11.79 11.99 -15.13
CA ARG A 155 11.59 13.45 -15.22
C ARG A 155 10.10 13.79 -15.34
N GLY A 156 9.70 14.96 -14.84
CA GLY A 156 8.32 15.46 -14.91
C GLY A 156 7.48 15.17 -13.66
N LEU A 157 6.23 15.65 -13.70
CA LEU A 157 5.23 15.51 -12.65
C LEU A 157 4.66 14.09 -12.61
N THR A 158 4.31 13.58 -11.43
CA THR A 158 3.43 12.41 -11.28
C THR A 158 2.12 12.83 -10.63
N MET A 159 0.99 12.47 -11.24
CA MET A 159 -0.34 12.69 -10.66
C MET A 159 -0.79 11.45 -9.92
N VAL A 160 -1.20 11.59 -8.66
CA VAL A 160 -1.71 10.51 -7.82
C VAL A 160 -3.19 10.75 -7.56
N VAL A 161 -4.03 9.93 -8.19
CA VAL A 161 -5.48 9.92 -7.98
C VAL A 161 -5.77 8.98 -6.82
N SER A 162 -6.33 9.51 -5.72
CA SER A 162 -6.67 8.73 -4.53
C SER A 162 -8.08 9.07 -4.04
N PRO A 163 -8.84 8.10 -3.50
CA PRO A 163 -10.19 8.39 -3.03
C PRO A 163 -10.23 9.03 -1.64
N LEU A 164 -9.16 8.95 -0.85
CA LEU A 164 -9.17 9.31 0.56
C LEU A 164 -8.41 10.61 0.80
N LYS A 165 -9.14 11.70 1.08
CA LYS A 165 -8.54 13.04 1.30
C LYS A 165 -7.55 13.05 2.47
N THR A 166 -7.88 12.37 3.57
CA THR A 166 -7.01 12.27 4.76
C THR A 166 -5.68 11.60 4.40
N LEU A 167 -5.74 10.51 3.62
CA LEU A 167 -4.54 9.80 3.16
C LEU A 167 -3.67 10.68 2.26
N MET A 168 -4.26 11.54 1.42
CA MET A 168 -3.48 12.48 0.62
C MET A 168 -2.64 13.42 1.50
N SER A 169 -3.23 13.96 2.57
CA SER A 169 -2.54 14.89 3.48
C SER A 169 -1.37 14.22 4.19
N GLU A 170 -1.57 13.00 4.69
CA GLU A 170 -0.51 12.20 5.33
C GLU A 170 0.62 11.88 4.35
N GLN A 171 0.29 11.41 3.14
CA GLN A 171 1.29 11.09 2.12
C GLN A 171 2.10 12.30 1.67
N VAL A 172 1.45 13.47 1.52
CA VAL A 172 2.15 14.72 1.19
C VAL A 172 3.04 15.17 2.34
N SER A 173 2.57 15.10 3.59
CA SER A 173 3.38 15.42 4.76
C SER A 173 4.64 14.56 4.83
N ASP A 174 4.51 13.25 4.61
CA ASP A 174 5.63 12.30 4.61
C ASP A 174 6.66 12.57 3.50
N LEU A 175 6.20 13.02 2.33
CA LEU A 175 7.06 13.40 1.20
C LEU A 175 7.78 14.72 1.49
N LEU A 176 7.08 15.72 2.03
CA LEU A 176 7.66 17.01 2.40
C LEU A 176 8.72 16.87 3.51
N ALA A 177 8.49 16.00 4.49
CA ALA A 177 9.48 15.66 5.51
C ALA A 177 10.78 15.09 4.90
N LYS A 178 10.66 14.35 3.79
CA LYS A 178 11.78 13.83 2.98
C LYS A 178 12.33 14.85 1.96
N LYS A 179 11.88 16.11 2.04
CA LYS A 179 12.24 17.21 1.12
C LYS A 179 11.87 16.93 -0.34
N ILE A 180 10.85 16.09 -0.57
CA ILE A 180 10.31 15.81 -1.90
C ILE A 180 9.19 16.81 -2.19
N PRO A 181 9.26 17.59 -3.28
CA PRO A 181 8.21 18.55 -3.62
C PRO A 181 6.89 17.84 -3.95
N ALA A 182 5.95 17.85 -3.02
CA ALA A 182 4.65 17.23 -3.18
C ALA A 182 3.54 18.16 -2.70
N THR A 183 2.36 18.06 -3.29
CA THR A 183 1.18 18.76 -2.81
C THR A 183 -0.09 17.96 -3.09
N PHE A 184 -1.21 18.41 -2.53
CA PHE A 184 -2.53 17.88 -2.83
C PHE A 184 -3.49 18.99 -3.27
N ILE A 185 -4.47 18.65 -4.10
CA ILE A 185 -5.59 19.55 -4.46
C ILE A 185 -6.90 18.82 -4.21
N ASN A 186 -7.69 19.31 -3.25
CA ASN A 186 -9.00 18.78 -2.91
C ASN A 186 -10.01 19.92 -2.67
N SER A 187 -11.27 19.58 -2.38
CA SER A 187 -12.33 20.58 -2.18
C SER A 187 -12.17 21.41 -0.91
N ASP A 188 -11.43 20.91 0.09
CA ASP A 188 -11.41 21.45 1.45
C ASP A 188 -10.44 22.62 1.60
N LEU A 189 -9.61 22.86 0.58
CA LEU A 189 -8.70 23.99 0.51
C LEU A 189 -9.42 25.30 0.23
N SER A 190 -8.92 26.37 0.86
CA SER A 190 -9.32 27.74 0.54
C SER A 190 -8.96 28.11 -0.90
N VAL A 191 -9.57 29.18 -1.41
CA VAL A 191 -9.31 29.66 -2.78
C VAL A 191 -7.85 30.07 -2.94
N ASP A 192 -7.29 30.80 -1.97
CA ASP A 192 -5.91 31.28 -1.99
C ASP A 192 -4.88 30.14 -1.98
N GLU A 193 -5.12 29.11 -1.17
CA GLU A 193 -4.26 27.91 -1.16
C GLU A 193 -4.32 27.16 -2.48
N LYS A 194 -5.51 27.01 -3.08
CA LYS A 194 -5.65 26.38 -4.40
C LYS A 194 -4.87 27.17 -5.45
N GLN A 195 -5.05 28.48 -5.48
CA GLN A 195 -4.37 29.35 -6.45
C GLN A 195 -2.85 29.29 -6.31
N THR A 196 -2.34 29.28 -5.07
CA THR A 196 -0.92 29.10 -4.79
C THR A 196 -0.40 27.76 -5.32
N ARG A 197 -1.12 26.66 -5.07
CA ARG A 197 -0.73 25.32 -5.52
C ARG A 197 -0.77 25.18 -7.04
N PHE A 198 -1.77 25.76 -7.71
CA PHE A 198 -1.83 25.81 -9.17
C PHE A 198 -0.71 26.68 -9.77
N SER A 199 -0.32 27.78 -9.11
CA SER A 199 0.84 28.58 -9.53
C SER A 199 2.14 27.78 -9.46
N LEU A 200 2.37 27.06 -8.36
CA LEU A 200 3.53 26.17 -8.20
C LEU A 200 3.53 25.03 -9.23
N LEU A 201 2.34 24.52 -9.58
CA LEU A 201 2.16 23.50 -10.60
C LEU A 201 2.57 24.03 -11.98
N GLY A 202 2.11 25.23 -12.35
CA GLY A 202 2.48 25.89 -13.61
C GLY A 202 3.98 26.21 -13.72
N ARG A 203 4.67 26.43 -12.59
CA ARG A 203 6.12 26.64 -12.52
C ARG A 203 6.93 25.33 -12.57
N GLY A 204 6.29 24.17 -12.60
CA GLY A 204 6.97 22.88 -12.55
C GLY A 204 7.67 22.58 -11.22
N ALA A 205 7.26 23.25 -10.14
CA ALA A 205 7.89 23.12 -8.81
C ALA A 205 7.41 21.88 -8.03
N ILE A 206 6.47 21.11 -8.58
CA ILE A 206 5.84 19.97 -7.92
C ILE A 206 6.26 18.68 -8.61
N LYS A 207 6.69 17.71 -7.81
CA LYS A 207 7.10 16.38 -8.27
C LYS A 207 5.96 15.36 -8.20
N LEU A 208 5.18 15.39 -7.11
CA LEU A 208 3.98 14.57 -6.93
C LEU A 208 2.77 15.45 -6.60
N LEU A 209 1.71 15.32 -7.40
CA LEU A 209 0.43 15.99 -7.15
C LEU A 209 -0.62 14.94 -6.80
N TYR A 210 -1.10 14.98 -5.55
CA TYR A 210 -2.23 14.16 -5.09
C TYR A 210 -3.54 14.89 -5.38
N LEU A 211 -4.52 14.20 -5.96
CA LEU A 211 -5.84 14.79 -6.19
C LEU A 211 -6.96 13.77 -6.13
N ALA A 212 -8.15 14.30 -5.89
CA ALA A 212 -9.39 13.57 -5.97
C ALA A 212 -9.90 13.58 -7.44
N PRO A 213 -10.48 12.49 -7.97
CA PRO A 213 -10.89 12.38 -9.37
C PRO A 213 -11.90 13.47 -9.78
N GLU A 214 -12.74 13.95 -8.85
CA GLU A 214 -13.70 15.02 -9.11
C GLU A 214 -13.04 16.34 -9.53
N ARG A 215 -11.73 16.52 -9.29
CA ARG A 215 -11.00 17.72 -9.72
C ARG A 215 -10.86 17.84 -11.24
N PHE A 216 -10.94 16.74 -11.98
CA PHE A 216 -10.93 16.80 -13.43
C PHE A 216 -12.26 17.29 -14.04
N PHE A 217 -13.33 17.34 -13.23
CA PHE A 217 -14.70 17.59 -13.67
C PHE A 217 -15.34 18.81 -13.00
N VAL A 218 -14.54 19.67 -12.36
CA VAL A 218 -15.01 20.93 -11.79
C VAL A 218 -15.54 21.88 -12.85
N ARG A 219 -16.40 22.82 -12.43
CA ARG A 219 -16.92 23.88 -13.31
C ARG A 219 -15.83 24.84 -13.78
N SER A 220 -14.85 25.14 -12.93
CA SER A 220 -13.74 26.04 -13.24
C SER A 220 -13.00 25.57 -14.50
N GLU A 221 -12.98 26.41 -15.54
CA GLU A 221 -12.25 26.16 -16.78
C GLU A 221 -10.75 26.30 -16.56
N ASP A 222 -10.33 27.30 -15.79
CA ASP A 222 -8.93 27.56 -15.48
C ASP A 222 -8.27 26.40 -14.71
N GLU A 223 -8.98 25.81 -13.74
CA GLU A 223 -8.48 24.62 -13.02
C GLU A 223 -8.30 23.45 -13.99
N ARG A 224 -9.29 23.20 -14.85
CA ARG A 224 -9.25 22.11 -15.83
C ARG A 224 -8.15 22.34 -16.86
N ALA A 225 -7.97 23.57 -17.33
CA ALA A 225 -6.91 23.95 -18.27
C ALA A 225 -5.53 23.77 -17.64
N SER A 226 -5.35 24.24 -16.41
CA SER A 226 -4.10 24.11 -15.65
C SER A 226 -3.70 22.64 -15.47
N LEU A 227 -4.65 21.77 -15.07
CA LEU A 227 -4.39 20.34 -14.95
C LEU A 227 -4.02 19.69 -16.29
N LYS A 228 -4.73 20.02 -17.38
CA LYS A 228 -4.46 19.48 -18.72
C LYS A 228 -3.06 19.82 -19.23
N GLN A 229 -2.57 21.03 -18.95
CA GLN A 229 -1.26 21.50 -19.42
C GLN A 229 -0.07 20.78 -18.76
N THR A 230 -0.28 20.14 -17.61
CA THR A 230 0.82 19.52 -16.84
C THR A 230 1.52 18.34 -17.51
N ARG A 231 0.84 17.61 -18.42
CA ARG A 231 1.35 16.41 -19.11
C ARG A 231 2.20 15.50 -18.20
N PRO A 232 1.59 14.83 -17.21
CA PRO A 232 2.34 14.10 -16.20
C PRO A 232 3.09 12.91 -16.81
N SER A 233 4.24 12.59 -16.22
CA SER A 233 5.06 11.43 -16.56
C SER A 233 4.41 10.09 -16.17
N PHE A 234 3.53 10.11 -15.16
CA PHE A 234 2.70 8.99 -14.72
C PHE A 234 1.36 9.49 -14.19
N ILE A 235 0.33 8.68 -14.38
CA ILE A 235 -0.89 8.72 -13.57
C ILE A 235 -0.85 7.52 -12.63
N VAL A 236 -0.84 7.76 -11.33
CA VAL A 236 -1.00 6.73 -10.30
C VAL A 236 -2.48 6.70 -9.93
N VAL A 237 -3.08 5.52 -9.96
CA VAL A 237 -4.45 5.30 -9.50
C VAL A 237 -4.39 4.42 -8.26
N ASP A 238 -4.56 5.05 -7.10
CA ASP A 238 -4.63 4.35 -5.81
C ASP A 238 -6.06 3.85 -5.57
N GLU A 239 -6.18 2.72 -4.87
CA GLU A 239 -7.44 1.98 -4.72
C GLU A 239 -8.19 1.79 -6.04
N ALA A 240 -7.46 1.29 -7.05
CA ALA A 240 -7.94 1.15 -8.43
C ALA A 240 -9.22 0.31 -8.56
N HIS A 241 -9.57 -0.53 -7.57
CA HIS A 241 -10.87 -1.21 -7.52
C HIS A 241 -12.06 -0.23 -7.53
N CYS A 242 -11.87 1.04 -7.13
CA CYS A 242 -12.88 2.09 -7.18
C CYS A 242 -13.33 2.42 -8.62
N VAL A 243 -12.53 2.12 -9.65
CA VAL A 243 -12.96 2.30 -11.06
C VAL A 243 -14.03 1.31 -11.48
N ASP A 244 -14.16 0.20 -10.75
CA ASP A 244 -15.05 -0.92 -11.07
C ASP A 244 -16.19 -1.04 -10.06
N GLN A 245 -15.92 -0.85 -8.77
CA GLN A 245 -16.88 -1.22 -7.73
C GLN A 245 -18.02 -0.21 -7.49
N TRP A 246 -18.00 1.00 -8.05
CA TRP A 246 -18.91 2.03 -7.53
C TRP A 246 -19.46 2.99 -8.60
N GLY A 247 -20.47 2.50 -9.33
CA GLY A 247 -21.57 3.37 -9.75
C GLY A 247 -22.24 4.00 -8.51
N ARG A 248 -22.28 5.33 -8.47
CA ARG A 248 -22.92 6.21 -7.47
C ARG A 248 -22.50 6.19 -5.99
N ASP A 249 -22.16 5.07 -5.37
CA ASP A 249 -21.96 5.05 -3.91
C ASP A 249 -20.54 5.52 -3.48
N PHE A 250 -19.58 5.62 -4.42
CA PHE A 250 -18.24 6.19 -4.19
C PHE A 250 -17.61 6.72 -5.50
N ARG A 251 -17.54 8.06 -5.65
CA ARG A 251 -16.81 8.83 -6.70
C ARG A 251 -16.93 8.30 -8.15
N ARG A 252 -18.07 8.59 -8.81
CA ARG A 252 -18.35 8.25 -10.23
C ARG A 252 -17.25 8.66 -11.21
N GLU A 253 -16.49 9.67 -10.83
CA GLU A 253 -15.42 10.26 -11.61
C GLU A 253 -14.25 9.30 -11.87
N TYR A 254 -14.12 8.23 -11.07
CA TYR A 254 -13.15 7.15 -11.33
C TYR A 254 -13.42 6.40 -12.64
N GLY A 255 -14.69 6.16 -12.98
CA GLY A 255 -15.07 5.48 -14.23
C GLY A 255 -14.79 6.30 -15.49
N ARG A 256 -14.38 7.57 -15.34
CA ARG A 256 -14.04 8.49 -16.43
C ARG A 256 -12.53 8.77 -16.51
N LEU A 257 -11.70 8.04 -15.77
CA LEU A 257 -10.25 8.27 -15.77
C LEU A 257 -9.59 7.98 -17.12
N LYS A 258 -10.16 7.09 -17.95
CA LYS A 258 -9.72 6.91 -19.34
C LYS A 258 -9.78 8.20 -20.14
N GLU A 259 -10.92 8.91 -20.10
CA GLU A 259 -11.11 10.22 -20.76
C GLU A 259 -10.10 11.26 -20.25
N VAL A 260 -9.84 11.27 -18.95
CA VAL A 260 -8.86 12.17 -18.32
C VAL A 260 -7.45 11.86 -18.82
N ARG A 261 -7.07 10.59 -18.85
CA ARG A 261 -5.77 10.13 -19.33
C ARG A 261 -5.53 10.53 -20.78
N GLU A 262 -6.52 10.34 -21.65
CA GLU A 262 -6.45 10.75 -23.07
C GLU A 262 -6.19 12.26 -23.19
N LYS A 263 -6.91 13.08 -22.42
CA LYS A 263 -6.73 14.54 -22.37
C LYS A 263 -5.38 14.99 -21.81
N LEU A 264 -4.73 14.16 -21.00
CA LEU A 264 -3.40 14.41 -20.43
C LEU A 264 -2.25 13.93 -21.33
N GLY A 265 -2.54 13.42 -22.54
CA GLY A 265 -1.53 12.92 -23.47
C GLY A 265 -1.22 11.44 -23.31
N ALA A 266 -2.17 10.66 -22.80
CA ALA A 266 -2.08 9.20 -22.62
C ALA A 266 -0.85 8.69 -21.82
N PRO A 267 -0.49 9.31 -20.68
CA PRO A 267 0.66 8.86 -19.88
C PRO A 267 0.48 7.42 -19.36
N PRO A 268 1.57 6.70 -19.04
CA PRO A 268 1.49 5.39 -18.42
C PRO A 268 0.77 5.44 -17.06
N VAL A 269 -0.02 4.42 -16.80
CA VAL A 269 -0.82 4.32 -15.56
C VAL A 269 -0.20 3.30 -14.63
N LEU A 270 0.03 3.70 -13.38
CA LEU A 270 0.43 2.81 -12.31
C LEU A 270 -0.78 2.61 -11.38
N ALA A 271 -1.54 1.53 -11.61
CA ALA A 271 -2.77 1.23 -10.87
C ALA A 271 -2.46 0.30 -9.69
N PHE A 272 -2.96 0.64 -8.49
CA PHE A 272 -2.71 -0.10 -7.26
C PHE A 272 -4.02 -0.43 -6.57
N THR A 273 -4.19 -1.68 -6.15
CA THR A 273 -5.32 -2.09 -5.33
C THR A 273 -4.90 -3.18 -4.33
N ALA A 274 -5.56 -3.22 -3.17
CA ALA A 274 -5.40 -4.29 -2.22
C ALA A 274 -6.05 -5.60 -2.68
N THR A 275 -7.18 -5.47 -3.36
CA THR A 275 -8.15 -6.54 -3.58
C THR A 275 -8.75 -6.35 -4.97
N ALA A 276 -8.40 -7.25 -5.90
CA ALA A 276 -9.07 -7.38 -7.19
C ALA A 276 -8.90 -8.80 -7.73
N GLY A 277 -9.99 -9.57 -7.78
CA GLY A 277 -10.03 -10.86 -8.48
C GLY A 277 -9.76 -10.72 -9.98
N ARG A 278 -9.58 -11.83 -10.69
CA ARG A 278 -9.17 -11.80 -12.12
C ARG A 278 -10.14 -11.03 -13.01
N GLU A 279 -11.44 -11.20 -12.80
CA GLU A 279 -12.47 -10.47 -13.54
C GLU A 279 -12.42 -8.97 -13.26
N MET A 280 -12.24 -8.59 -11.99
CA MET A 280 -12.07 -7.20 -11.58
C MET A 280 -10.80 -6.58 -12.16
N GLN A 281 -9.70 -7.31 -12.22
CA GLN A 281 -8.47 -6.86 -12.86
C GLN A 281 -8.74 -6.46 -14.32
N GLN A 282 -9.41 -7.32 -15.09
CA GLN A 282 -9.74 -7.02 -16.50
C GLN A 282 -10.62 -5.77 -16.64
N ARG A 283 -11.60 -5.60 -15.75
CA ARG A 283 -12.46 -4.42 -15.74
C ARG A 283 -11.70 -3.15 -15.37
N ILE A 284 -10.80 -3.20 -14.39
CA ILE A 284 -9.90 -2.09 -14.04
C ILE A 284 -9.08 -1.67 -15.25
N LEU A 285 -8.45 -2.63 -15.94
CA LEU A 285 -7.61 -2.36 -17.10
C LEU A 285 -8.41 -1.68 -18.22
N LYS A 286 -9.59 -2.20 -18.55
CA LYS A 286 -10.48 -1.63 -19.57
C LYS A 286 -10.99 -0.23 -19.20
N SER A 287 -11.37 -0.03 -17.93
CA SER A 287 -11.87 1.25 -17.40
C SER A 287 -10.79 2.35 -17.41
N LEU A 288 -9.53 1.97 -17.28
CA LEU A 288 -8.36 2.87 -17.34
C LEU A 288 -7.73 2.96 -18.75
N GLY A 289 -8.18 2.13 -19.70
CA GLY A 289 -7.66 2.04 -21.07
C GLY A 289 -6.23 1.49 -21.17
N ILE A 290 -5.83 0.60 -20.25
CA ILE A 290 -4.49 0.02 -20.14
C ILE A 290 -4.52 -1.51 -20.28
N GLU A 291 -5.27 -2.03 -21.23
CA GLU A 291 -5.44 -3.46 -21.46
C GLU A 291 -4.11 -4.22 -21.73
N ASP A 292 -3.06 -3.49 -22.13
CA ASP A 292 -1.70 -3.98 -22.36
C ASP A 292 -0.78 -3.90 -21.12
N ALA A 293 -1.29 -3.47 -19.96
CA ALA A 293 -0.49 -3.29 -18.75
C ALA A 293 0.10 -4.61 -18.21
N GLU A 294 1.26 -4.51 -17.58
CA GLU A 294 1.82 -5.62 -16.82
C GLU A 294 1.07 -5.80 -15.49
N ILE A 295 0.54 -7.00 -15.27
CA ILE A 295 -0.22 -7.34 -14.06
C ILE A 295 0.70 -8.03 -13.05
N PHE A 296 0.82 -7.44 -11.86
CA PHE A 296 1.55 -7.99 -10.74
C PHE A 296 0.58 -8.36 -9.62
N VAL A 297 0.26 -9.65 -9.50
CA VAL A 297 -0.52 -10.18 -8.37
C VAL A 297 0.45 -10.73 -7.34
N ARG A 298 0.55 -10.05 -6.20
CA ARG A 298 1.28 -10.56 -5.03
C ARG A 298 0.37 -11.47 -4.21
N ASP A 299 0.99 -12.35 -3.43
CA ASP A 299 0.23 -13.23 -2.56
C ASP A 299 -0.66 -12.42 -1.61
N VAL A 300 -1.96 -12.66 -1.71
CA VAL A 300 -2.99 -12.04 -0.87
C VAL A 300 -3.06 -12.72 0.50
N ASP A 301 -2.39 -13.87 0.66
CA ASP A 301 -2.36 -14.61 1.91
C ASP A 301 -1.72 -13.79 3.05
N ARG A 302 -2.35 -13.88 4.21
CA ARG A 302 -1.91 -13.29 5.47
C ARG A 302 -1.73 -14.40 6.47
N PRO A 303 -0.52 -14.99 6.55
CA PRO A 303 -0.41 -16.28 7.19
C PRO A 303 -0.61 -16.26 8.70
N ASN A 304 -0.49 -15.10 9.29
CA ASN A 304 -0.77 -14.84 10.69
C ASN A 304 -2.27 -14.77 11.05
N ILE A 305 -3.18 -14.85 10.07
CA ILE A 305 -4.63 -14.79 10.29
C ILE A 305 -5.25 -16.17 10.06
N ALA A 306 -5.84 -16.74 11.10
CA ALA A 306 -6.66 -17.95 10.98
C ALA A 306 -8.05 -17.60 10.45
N LEU A 307 -8.51 -18.28 9.40
CA LEU A 307 -9.79 -17.98 8.71
C LEU A 307 -10.87 -18.99 9.09
N LEU A 308 -11.91 -18.56 9.82
CA LEU A 308 -12.92 -19.45 10.36
C LEU A 308 -14.32 -19.16 9.81
N ARG A 309 -14.89 -20.11 9.07
CA ARG A 309 -16.30 -20.09 8.66
C ARG A 309 -17.15 -20.79 9.71
N TRP A 310 -18.09 -20.08 10.31
CA TRP A 310 -18.86 -20.58 11.44
C TRP A 310 -20.36 -20.60 11.17
N ARG A 311 -20.94 -21.80 11.11
CA ARG A 311 -22.36 -21.97 10.80
C ARG A 311 -23.20 -21.75 12.05
N ARG A 312 -23.99 -20.66 12.05
CA ARG A 312 -24.96 -20.32 13.11
C ARG A 312 -26.20 -19.62 12.56
N ALA A 313 -27.34 -19.95 13.16
CA ALA A 313 -28.58 -19.21 12.96
C ALA A 313 -28.42 -17.78 13.51
N ALA A 314 -29.16 -16.81 12.93
CA ALA A 314 -28.94 -15.40 13.20
C ALA A 314 -29.16 -15.01 14.68
N ASP A 315 -30.16 -15.61 15.30
CA ASP A 315 -30.53 -15.47 16.73
C ASP A 315 -29.47 -16.02 17.69
N GLN A 316 -28.59 -16.92 17.23
CA GLN A 316 -27.51 -17.48 18.05
C GLN A 316 -26.21 -16.66 17.95
N ARG A 317 -26.10 -15.77 16.97
CA ARG A 317 -24.83 -15.08 16.66
C ARG A 317 -24.41 -14.10 17.74
N ALA A 318 -25.34 -13.34 18.33
CA ALA A 318 -24.99 -12.37 19.37
C ALA A 318 -24.38 -13.05 20.61
N GLY A 319 -24.93 -14.18 21.05
CA GLY A 319 -24.37 -14.98 22.14
C GLY A 319 -22.98 -15.53 21.82
N GLU A 320 -22.77 -16.01 20.60
CA GLU A 320 -21.45 -16.49 20.14
C GLU A 320 -20.43 -15.33 20.05
N ILE A 321 -20.84 -14.16 19.54
CA ILE A 321 -20.00 -12.96 19.51
C ILE A 321 -19.62 -12.53 20.92
N ALA A 322 -20.58 -12.50 21.85
CA ALA A 322 -20.32 -12.18 23.25
C ALA A 322 -19.31 -13.17 23.87
N SER A 323 -19.41 -14.46 23.57
CA SER A 323 -18.46 -15.46 24.06
C SER A 323 -17.04 -15.23 23.52
N LEU A 324 -16.92 -14.87 22.24
CA LEU A 324 -15.64 -14.55 21.61
C LEU A 324 -15.03 -13.25 22.16
N LEU A 325 -15.83 -12.20 22.35
CA LEU A 325 -15.37 -10.91 22.88
C LEU A 325 -14.96 -10.98 24.37
N ARG A 326 -15.36 -12.02 25.09
CA ARG A 326 -15.00 -12.30 26.49
C ARG A 326 -13.74 -13.13 26.67
N ILE A 327 -13.13 -13.59 25.58
CA ILE A 327 -11.90 -14.38 25.66
C ILE A 327 -10.83 -13.57 26.43
N PRO A 328 -10.26 -14.11 27.54
CA PRO A 328 -9.31 -13.35 28.37
C PRO A 328 -8.08 -12.85 27.60
N GLN A 329 -7.63 -13.60 26.60
CA GLN A 329 -6.52 -13.24 25.72
C GLN A 329 -6.79 -12.01 24.84
N LEU A 330 -8.04 -11.55 24.75
CA LEU A 330 -8.39 -10.28 24.09
C LEU A 330 -8.28 -9.06 25.01
N GLN A 331 -8.07 -9.22 26.31
CA GLN A 331 -7.91 -8.07 27.21
C GLN A 331 -6.70 -7.22 26.77
N GLY A 332 -6.93 -5.92 26.55
CA GLY A 332 -5.93 -5.00 26.01
C GLY A 332 -5.59 -5.20 24.52
N GLN A 333 -6.31 -6.07 23.82
CA GLN A 333 -6.20 -6.29 22.38
C GLN A 333 -7.46 -5.84 21.67
N LYS A 334 -7.37 -5.54 20.37
CA LYS A 334 -8.51 -4.97 19.64
C LYS A 334 -9.32 -6.00 18.89
N ALA A 335 -10.64 -5.81 18.90
CA ALA A 335 -11.60 -6.62 18.15
C ALA A 335 -12.55 -5.75 17.33
N MET A 336 -12.90 -6.22 16.14
CA MET A 336 -13.82 -5.54 15.22
C MET A 336 -14.95 -6.48 14.82
N VAL A 337 -16.20 -5.99 14.83
CA VAL A 337 -17.38 -6.74 14.43
C VAL A 337 -18.06 -6.05 13.25
N PHE A 338 -17.90 -6.63 12.06
CA PHE A 338 -18.51 -6.14 10.82
C PHE A 338 -19.97 -6.56 10.70
N VAL A 339 -20.82 -5.57 10.46
CA VAL A 339 -22.26 -5.73 10.23
C VAL A 339 -22.67 -5.15 8.87
N PRO A 340 -23.65 -5.75 8.17
CA PRO A 340 -24.03 -5.34 6.82
C PRO A 340 -24.77 -4.01 6.77
N SER A 341 -25.43 -3.60 7.87
CA SER A 341 -26.20 -2.36 7.92
C SER A 341 -26.21 -1.77 9.33
N THR A 342 -26.52 -0.47 9.43
CA THR A 342 -26.65 0.22 10.72
C THR A 342 -27.73 -0.43 11.59
N LYS A 343 -28.85 -0.82 11.00
CA LYS A 343 -29.95 -1.51 11.68
C LYS A 343 -29.48 -2.80 12.37
N VAL A 344 -28.73 -3.65 11.66
CA VAL A 344 -28.16 -4.89 12.24
C VAL A 344 -27.14 -4.55 13.33
N GLY A 345 -26.36 -3.48 13.16
CA GLY A 345 -25.44 -3.00 14.18
C GLY A 345 -26.12 -2.53 15.46
N GLU A 346 -27.24 -1.80 15.35
CA GLU A 346 -28.04 -1.32 16.47
C GLU A 346 -28.71 -2.49 17.22
N GLU A 347 -29.29 -3.44 16.47
CA GLU A 347 -29.85 -4.69 17.03
C GLU A 347 -28.78 -5.48 17.79
N LEU A 348 -27.61 -5.71 17.17
CA LEU A 348 -26.50 -6.41 17.81
C LEU A 348 -25.97 -5.65 19.04
N GLN A 349 -25.85 -4.33 18.97
CA GLN A 349 -25.41 -3.53 20.10
C GLN A 349 -26.37 -3.68 21.30
N ALA A 350 -27.68 -3.66 21.06
CA ALA A 350 -28.68 -3.86 22.10
C ALA A 350 -28.62 -5.27 22.69
N GLU A 351 -28.47 -6.31 21.86
CA GLU A 351 -28.31 -7.69 22.32
C GLU A 351 -27.03 -7.89 23.15
N LEU A 352 -25.89 -7.33 22.71
CA LEU A 352 -24.64 -7.41 23.47
C LEU A 352 -24.75 -6.66 24.81
N ARG A 353 -25.44 -5.52 24.84
CA ARG A 353 -25.74 -4.79 26.09
C ARG A 353 -26.54 -5.64 27.06
N ASN A 354 -27.59 -6.32 26.58
CA ASN A 354 -28.40 -7.24 27.40
C ASN A 354 -27.57 -8.43 27.92
N LEU A 355 -26.57 -8.85 27.15
CA LEU A 355 -25.61 -9.86 27.58
C LEU A 355 -24.54 -9.30 28.53
N GLY A 356 -24.51 -8.01 28.83
CA GLY A 356 -23.54 -7.36 29.73
C GLY A 356 -22.23 -6.93 29.06
N LEU A 357 -22.27 -6.61 27.76
CA LEU A 357 -21.14 -6.08 26.99
C LEU A 357 -21.50 -4.74 26.34
N GLU A 358 -20.86 -3.65 26.75
CA GLU A 358 -20.98 -2.36 26.08
C GLU A 358 -19.97 -2.28 24.92
N VAL A 359 -20.46 -2.41 23.69
CA VAL A 359 -19.64 -2.30 22.48
C VAL A 359 -20.16 -1.14 21.61
N PRO A 360 -19.35 -0.08 21.36
CA PRO A 360 -19.78 1.04 20.54
C PRO A 360 -19.97 0.63 19.07
N LEU A 361 -20.96 1.26 18.42
CA LEU A 361 -21.27 1.09 17.00
C LEU A 361 -20.74 2.30 16.22
N TYR A 362 -19.95 2.05 15.18
CA TYR A 362 -19.51 3.07 14.24
C TYR A 362 -20.19 2.91 12.88
N HIS A 363 -20.70 4.02 12.35
CA HIS A 363 -21.13 4.16 10.96
C HIS A 363 -20.98 5.61 10.49
N SER A 364 -21.07 5.84 9.18
CA SER A 364 -20.85 7.16 8.56
C SER A 364 -21.81 8.26 9.05
N ARG A 365 -22.99 7.88 9.54
CA ARG A 365 -24.04 8.78 10.06
C ARG A 365 -24.06 8.86 11.59
N LEU A 366 -23.08 8.27 12.27
CA LEU A 366 -22.98 8.37 13.72
C LEU A 366 -22.76 9.84 14.10
N GLY A 367 -23.62 10.35 14.97
CA GLY A 367 -23.43 11.62 15.65
C GLY A 367 -23.00 12.79 14.76
N ASN A 368 -22.25 13.72 15.36
CA ASN A 368 -21.54 14.76 14.62
C ASN A 368 -20.12 14.30 14.21
N ALA A 369 -19.43 15.12 13.41
CA ALA A 369 -18.08 14.79 12.92
C ALA A 369 -17.06 14.59 14.05
N TRP A 370 -17.20 15.34 15.14
CA TRP A 370 -16.31 15.26 16.30
C TRP A 370 -16.50 13.93 17.05
N GLU A 371 -17.73 13.51 17.31
CA GLU A 371 -18.01 12.23 18.00
C GLU A 371 -17.45 11.03 17.24
N ARG A 372 -17.56 11.03 15.91
CA ARG A 372 -16.94 10.00 15.06
C ARG A 372 -15.43 9.99 15.18
N GLN A 373 -14.81 11.17 15.10
CA GLN A 373 -13.36 11.31 15.22
C GLN A 373 -12.88 10.88 16.61
N GLU A 374 -13.64 11.21 17.64
CA GLU A 374 -13.33 10.86 19.03
C GLU A 374 -13.41 9.35 19.26
N LEU A 375 -14.46 8.69 18.75
CA LEU A 375 -14.56 7.22 18.82
C LEU A 375 -13.40 6.54 18.08
N VAL A 376 -13.01 7.05 16.91
CA VAL A 376 -11.82 6.58 16.18
C VAL A 376 -10.55 6.75 17.03
N LYS A 377 -10.33 7.92 17.63
CA LYS A 377 -9.17 8.17 18.50
C LYS A 377 -9.13 7.24 19.70
N ARG A 378 -10.27 7.02 20.35
CA ARG A 378 -10.40 6.07 21.47
C ARG A 378 -10.11 4.64 21.03
N PHE A 379 -10.56 4.24 19.84
CA PHE A 379 -10.22 2.94 19.27
C PHE A 379 -8.73 2.83 18.91
N LEU A 380 -8.10 3.90 18.45
CA LEU A 380 -6.65 3.96 18.19
C LEU A 380 -5.81 4.03 19.47
N GLY A 381 -6.43 4.17 20.65
CA GLY A 381 -5.72 4.40 21.91
C GLY A 381 -5.10 5.80 22.05
N GLN A 382 -5.51 6.73 21.17
CA GLN A 382 -5.06 8.12 21.15
C GLN A 382 -5.91 9.03 22.04
N SER A 383 -7.06 8.53 22.52
CA SER A 383 -7.93 9.22 23.46
C SER A 383 -8.46 8.28 24.54
N ARG A 384 -8.89 8.83 25.67
CA ARG A 384 -9.36 8.08 26.85
C ARG A 384 -10.86 8.34 27.10
N PRO A 385 -11.59 7.35 27.63
CA PRO A 385 -11.15 5.99 27.91
C PRO A 385 -10.99 5.15 26.62
N PRO A 386 -10.01 4.23 26.55
CA PRO A 386 -9.76 3.45 25.33
C PRO A 386 -10.97 2.58 24.98
N VAL A 387 -11.14 2.33 23.69
CA VAL A 387 -12.12 1.37 23.15
C VAL A 387 -11.35 0.26 22.47
N ASP A 388 -11.52 -0.97 22.96
CA ASP A 388 -10.84 -2.14 22.38
C ASP A 388 -11.76 -2.96 21.47
N GLN A 389 -13.07 -2.80 21.59
CA GLN A 389 -14.05 -3.54 20.83
C GLN A 389 -14.97 -2.57 20.11
N ILE A 390 -15.26 -2.83 18.83
CA ILE A 390 -16.14 -1.96 18.06
C ILE A 390 -16.99 -2.75 17.08
N ILE A 391 -18.26 -2.39 16.97
CA ILE A 391 -19.16 -2.84 15.90
C ILE A 391 -19.08 -1.81 14.79
N CYS A 392 -19.02 -2.24 13.53
CA CYS A 392 -18.91 -1.32 12.42
C CYS A 392 -19.49 -1.83 11.10
N THR A 393 -19.91 -0.91 10.25
CA THR A 393 -20.11 -1.19 8.82
C THR A 393 -18.80 -1.05 8.06
N ASN A 394 -18.79 -1.38 6.76
CA ASN A 394 -17.64 -1.25 5.86
C ASN A 394 -17.05 0.18 5.84
N ALA A 395 -17.82 1.19 6.25
CA ALA A 395 -17.36 2.56 6.41
C ALA A 395 -16.26 2.71 7.46
N PHE A 396 -16.21 1.85 8.48
CA PHE A 396 -15.15 1.86 9.47
C PHE A 396 -13.96 1.05 8.95
N GLY A 397 -13.02 1.77 8.35
CA GLY A 397 -11.66 1.29 8.26
C GLY A 397 -10.94 1.52 6.93
N MET A 398 -11.59 2.03 5.88
CA MET A 398 -10.81 2.55 4.76
C MET A 398 -9.84 3.63 5.29
N GLY A 399 -8.54 3.40 5.17
CA GLY A 399 -7.50 4.32 5.66
C GLY A 399 -7.15 4.25 7.16
N LEU A 400 -7.76 3.38 7.97
CA LEU A 400 -7.34 3.19 9.37
C LEU A 400 -6.27 2.08 9.47
N ASP A 401 -5.14 2.40 10.12
CA ASP A 401 -4.07 1.46 10.42
C ASP A 401 -3.97 1.16 11.91
N VAL A 402 -4.55 0.02 12.32
CA VAL A 402 -4.56 -0.45 13.70
C VAL A 402 -3.71 -1.72 13.79
N PRO A 403 -2.48 -1.65 14.34
CA PRO A 403 -1.53 -2.77 14.28
C PRO A 403 -2.00 -4.00 15.06
N ASN A 404 -2.72 -3.81 16.18
CA ASN A 404 -2.98 -4.83 17.19
C ASN A 404 -4.42 -5.38 17.21
N VAL A 405 -5.09 -5.47 16.06
CA VAL A 405 -6.40 -6.15 15.97
C VAL A 405 -6.20 -7.67 15.98
N ARG A 406 -6.65 -8.34 17.05
CA ARG A 406 -6.52 -9.80 17.24
C ARG A 406 -7.71 -10.59 16.71
N LEU A 407 -8.89 -9.99 16.71
CA LEU A 407 -10.11 -10.66 16.29
C LEU A 407 -10.94 -9.77 15.36
N VAL A 408 -11.25 -10.28 14.18
CA VAL A 408 -12.23 -9.68 13.27
C VAL A 408 -13.39 -10.65 13.13
N ILE A 409 -14.61 -10.18 13.32
CA ILE A 409 -15.83 -10.98 13.23
C ILE A 409 -16.72 -10.37 12.15
N HIS A 410 -17.28 -11.19 11.26
CA HIS A 410 -18.33 -10.78 10.34
C HIS A 410 -19.64 -11.41 10.77
N TRP A 411 -20.66 -10.58 11.04
CA TRP A 411 -22.01 -11.03 11.39
C TRP A 411 -22.63 -11.94 10.33
N GLN A 412 -22.25 -11.73 9.08
CA GLN A 412 -22.62 -12.55 7.92
C GLN A 412 -21.52 -12.43 6.86
N GLN A 413 -21.65 -13.16 5.76
CA GLN A 413 -20.77 -12.94 4.62
C GLN A 413 -20.93 -11.51 4.05
N PRO A 414 -19.83 -10.90 3.55
CA PRO A 414 -19.86 -9.62 2.85
C PRO A 414 -20.41 -9.77 1.42
N ALA A 415 -20.53 -8.64 0.70
CA ALA A 415 -21.09 -8.61 -0.65
C ALA A 415 -20.11 -9.11 -1.74
N SER A 416 -18.81 -9.08 -1.47
CA SER A 416 -17.77 -9.52 -2.41
C SER A 416 -16.58 -10.18 -1.69
N VAL A 417 -15.78 -10.96 -2.42
CA VAL A 417 -14.56 -11.59 -1.89
C VAL A 417 -13.51 -10.52 -1.55
N GLU A 418 -13.49 -9.43 -2.32
CA GLU A 418 -12.67 -8.26 -2.07
C GLU A 418 -12.99 -7.60 -0.72
N ASP A 419 -14.28 -7.32 -0.46
CA ASP A 419 -14.72 -6.75 0.83
C ASP A 419 -14.29 -7.64 1.99
N GLN A 420 -14.49 -8.96 1.82
CA GLN A 420 -14.04 -9.96 2.78
C GLN A 420 -12.56 -9.75 3.12
N LEU A 421 -11.68 -9.80 2.11
CA LEU A 421 -10.24 -9.64 2.29
C LEU A 421 -9.82 -8.32 2.91
N GLN A 422 -10.47 -7.24 2.51
CA GLN A 422 -10.18 -5.92 3.04
C GLN A 422 -10.55 -5.84 4.53
N GLU A 423 -11.68 -6.42 4.91
CA GLU A 423 -12.21 -6.43 6.28
C GLU A 423 -11.40 -7.35 7.21
N PHE A 424 -11.15 -8.61 6.83
CA PHE A 424 -10.31 -9.49 7.68
C PHE A 424 -8.82 -9.12 7.66
N GLY A 425 -8.33 -8.51 6.58
CA GLY A 425 -6.94 -8.03 6.47
C GLY A 425 -6.57 -6.92 7.47
N ARG A 426 -7.55 -6.42 8.22
CA ARG A 426 -7.37 -5.53 9.38
C ARG A 426 -6.77 -6.24 10.58
N ALA A 427 -6.99 -7.54 10.70
CA ALA A 427 -6.40 -8.31 11.77
C ALA A 427 -4.88 -8.42 11.57
N GLY A 428 -4.12 -8.39 12.67
CA GLY A 428 -2.74 -8.89 12.65
C GLY A 428 -1.79 -8.08 11.79
N ARG A 429 -1.94 -6.75 11.70
CA ARG A 429 -1.04 -5.90 10.90
C ARG A 429 0.37 -5.80 11.49
N ASP A 430 0.50 -5.99 12.80
CA ASP A 430 1.76 -6.24 13.50
C ASP A 430 2.41 -7.61 13.18
N GLY A 431 1.77 -8.43 12.35
CA GLY A 431 2.24 -9.76 11.96
C GLY A 431 2.09 -10.83 13.06
N LYS A 432 1.44 -10.50 14.19
CA LYS A 432 1.15 -11.46 15.26
C LYS A 432 -0.09 -12.31 14.92
N PRO A 433 -0.25 -13.48 15.57
CA PRO A 433 -1.42 -14.32 15.39
C PRO A 433 -2.72 -13.56 15.64
N SER A 434 -3.66 -13.73 14.72
CA SER A 434 -4.99 -13.13 14.77
C SER A 434 -6.01 -14.11 14.17
N VAL A 435 -7.29 -13.87 14.40
CA VAL A 435 -8.38 -14.69 13.88
C VAL A 435 -9.41 -13.83 13.16
N ALA A 436 -9.87 -14.33 12.02
CA ALA A 436 -11.05 -13.81 11.34
C ALA A 436 -12.17 -14.85 11.40
N VAL A 437 -13.31 -14.48 11.95
CA VAL A 437 -14.50 -15.32 12.06
C VAL A 437 -15.57 -14.76 11.13
N MET A 438 -16.23 -15.62 10.37
CA MET A 438 -17.33 -15.24 9.50
C MET A 438 -18.52 -16.16 9.77
N PHE A 439 -19.59 -15.57 10.28
CA PHE A 439 -20.83 -16.29 10.51
C PHE A 439 -21.58 -16.50 9.18
N HIS A 440 -22.26 -17.63 9.07
CA HIS A 440 -23.16 -17.91 7.95
C HIS A 440 -24.25 -18.89 8.38
N ASN A 441 -25.38 -18.90 7.65
CA ASN A 441 -26.48 -19.84 7.88
C ASN A 441 -26.27 -21.19 7.15
N GLY A 442 -25.31 -21.27 6.23
CA GLY A 442 -25.03 -22.47 5.42
C GLY A 442 -25.97 -22.68 4.24
N SER A 443 -26.82 -21.70 3.91
CA SER A 443 -27.71 -21.74 2.74
C SER A 443 -27.34 -20.63 1.74
N SER A 444 -27.35 -20.93 0.45
CA SER A 444 -27.27 -19.90 -0.61
C SER A 444 -28.57 -19.16 -0.83
N VAL A 445 -29.66 -19.62 -0.23
CA VAL A 445 -30.97 -18.99 -0.27
C VAL A 445 -31.41 -18.82 1.18
N GLY A 446 -31.11 -17.66 1.75
CA GLY A 446 -31.39 -17.39 3.15
C GLY A 446 -31.29 -15.91 3.46
N ARG A 447 -31.77 -15.53 4.65
CA ARG A 447 -31.91 -14.13 5.09
C ARG A 447 -30.67 -13.27 4.85
N ASP A 448 -29.47 -13.82 5.03
CA ASP A 448 -28.21 -13.11 4.81
C ASP A 448 -28.00 -12.73 3.34
N ILE A 449 -28.25 -13.65 2.41
CA ILE A 449 -28.12 -13.44 0.95
C ILE A 449 -29.23 -12.52 0.45
N SER A 450 -30.48 -12.75 0.87
CA SER A 450 -31.61 -11.88 0.48
C SER A 450 -31.38 -10.44 0.92
N ARG A 451 -30.77 -10.22 2.09
CA ARG A 451 -30.38 -8.88 2.56
C ARG A 451 -29.33 -8.25 1.64
N LEU A 452 -28.29 -8.98 1.26
CA LEU A 452 -27.26 -8.47 0.35
C LEU A 452 -27.83 -8.14 -1.04
N ARG A 453 -28.70 -9.00 -1.57
CA ARG A 453 -29.37 -8.78 -2.86
C ARG A 453 -30.28 -7.56 -2.82
N PHE A 454 -31.10 -7.41 -1.79
CA PHE A 454 -31.91 -6.22 -1.58
C PHE A 454 -31.07 -4.94 -1.48
N MET A 455 -29.94 -4.99 -0.78
CA MET A 455 -29.01 -3.85 -0.72
C MET A 455 -28.42 -3.53 -2.10
N ALA A 456 -28.06 -4.55 -2.88
CA ALA A 456 -27.58 -4.37 -4.25
C ALA A 456 -28.63 -3.72 -5.15
N GLU A 457 -29.89 -4.16 -5.08
CA GLU A 457 -31.01 -3.55 -5.79
C GLU A 457 -31.15 -2.07 -5.43
N LYS A 458 -31.16 -1.73 -4.14
CA LYS A 458 -31.28 -0.34 -3.68
C LYS A 458 -30.12 0.54 -4.16
N THR A 459 -28.89 0.02 -4.16
CA THR A 459 -27.72 0.73 -4.70
C THR A 459 -27.86 0.98 -6.21
N VAL A 460 -28.34 -0.02 -6.97
CA VAL A 460 -28.51 0.10 -8.44
C VAL A 460 -29.67 1.01 -8.81
N GLU A 461 -30.80 0.93 -8.11
CA GLU A 461 -31.95 1.84 -8.25
C GLU A 461 -31.53 3.28 -7.99
N ALA A 462 -30.74 3.48 -6.94
CA ALA A 462 -30.18 4.77 -6.63
C ALA A 462 -29.23 5.26 -7.72
N ALA A 463 -28.74 4.44 -8.68
CA ALA A 463 -27.80 4.81 -9.73
C ALA A 463 -28.42 5.60 -10.92
N GLN A 464 -27.65 6.50 -11.58
CA GLN A 464 -28.11 7.49 -12.62
C GLN A 464 -27.43 7.00 -13.88
N ILE A 465 -27.81 5.81 -14.27
CA ILE A 465 -27.24 5.07 -15.38
C ILE A 465 -28.41 4.56 -16.21
N SER A 466 -28.13 4.16 -17.45
CA SER A 466 -29.17 3.66 -18.35
C SER A 466 -29.82 2.40 -17.78
N ALA A 467 -31.02 2.05 -18.25
CA ALA A 467 -31.69 0.83 -17.81
C ALA A 467 -30.84 -0.42 -18.06
N LEU A 468 -30.16 -0.47 -19.22
CA LEU A 468 -29.24 -1.55 -19.57
C LEU A 468 -28.04 -1.62 -18.63
N ASP A 469 -27.43 -0.47 -18.30
CA ASP A 469 -26.30 -0.44 -17.36
C ASP A 469 -26.72 -0.84 -15.94
N ARG A 470 -27.98 -0.56 -15.54
CA ARG A 470 -28.53 -1.01 -14.25
C ARG A 470 -28.62 -2.53 -14.19
N GLU A 471 -29.15 -3.17 -15.23
CA GLU A 471 -29.29 -4.61 -15.30
C GLU A 471 -27.92 -5.30 -15.19
N HIS A 472 -26.95 -4.89 -16.01
CA HIS A 472 -25.58 -5.41 -15.95
C HIS A 472 -24.93 -5.18 -14.57
N MET A 473 -25.12 -3.99 -13.95
CA MET A 473 -24.57 -3.70 -12.63
C MET A 473 -25.19 -4.57 -11.54
N LEU A 474 -26.49 -4.87 -11.63
CA LEU A 474 -27.19 -5.72 -10.68
C LEU A 474 -26.75 -7.18 -10.83
N GLU A 475 -26.69 -7.70 -12.06
CA GLU A 475 -26.18 -9.05 -12.35
C GLU A 475 -24.75 -9.22 -11.82
N GLN A 476 -23.88 -8.24 -12.03
CA GLN A 476 -22.51 -8.25 -11.51
C GLN A 476 -22.48 -8.30 -9.98
N ARG A 477 -23.32 -7.53 -9.29
CA ARG A 477 -23.41 -7.55 -7.82
C ARG A 477 -23.92 -8.90 -7.31
N TYR A 478 -24.89 -9.50 -7.99
CA TYR A 478 -25.39 -10.83 -7.65
C TYR A 478 -24.31 -11.88 -7.84
N HIS A 479 -23.58 -11.82 -8.94
CA HIS A 479 -22.43 -12.68 -9.19
C HIS A 479 -21.37 -12.57 -8.09
N GLN A 480 -21.04 -11.35 -7.63
CA GLN A 480 -20.10 -11.15 -6.51
C GLN A 480 -20.59 -11.79 -5.20
N ILE A 481 -21.88 -11.62 -4.87
CA ILE A 481 -22.48 -12.22 -3.67
C ILE A 481 -22.45 -13.75 -3.76
N ASP A 482 -22.71 -14.29 -4.96
CA ASP A 482 -22.73 -15.72 -5.20
C ASP A 482 -21.31 -16.32 -5.13
N GLN A 483 -20.28 -15.62 -5.63
CA GLN A 483 -18.86 -16.01 -5.49
C GLN A 483 -18.43 -16.17 -4.03
N VAL A 484 -18.83 -15.24 -3.14
CA VAL A 484 -18.58 -15.39 -1.69
C VAL A 484 -19.32 -16.61 -1.15
N SER A 485 -20.56 -16.82 -1.56
CA SER A 485 -21.36 -17.97 -1.14
C SER A 485 -20.73 -19.31 -1.54
N GLU A 486 -20.12 -19.39 -2.72
CA GLU A 486 -19.37 -20.56 -3.19
C GLU A 486 -18.12 -20.81 -2.35
N LEU A 487 -17.36 -19.75 -2.06
CA LEU A 487 -16.18 -19.79 -1.18
C LEU A 487 -16.54 -20.27 0.25
N MET A 488 -17.71 -19.87 0.74
CA MET A 488 -18.22 -20.32 2.04
C MET A 488 -18.57 -21.80 2.09
N LYS A 489 -18.83 -22.44 0.94
CA LYS A 489 -19.18 -23.86 0.85
C LYS A 489 -17.98 -24.76 0.56
N THR A 490 -16.83 -24.20 0.21
CA THR A 490 -15.68 -24.99 -0.22
C THR A 490 -15.25 -25.97 0.87
N ARG A 491 -15.09 -27.24 0.49
CA ARG A 491 -14.67 -28.32 1.41
C ARG A 491 -13.16 -28.54 1.42
N SER A 492 -12.40 -27.55 0.99
CA SER A 492 -10.94 -27.53 1.00
C SER A 492 -10.44 -26.41 1.92
N CYS A 493 -9.12 -26.23 1.98
CA CYS A 493 -8.49 -25.12 2.68
C CYS A 493 -9.03 -23.77 2.17
N MET A 494 -9.68 -23.01 3.05
CA MET A 494 -10.26 -21.69 2.74
C MET A 494 -9.21 -20.73 2.16
N ARG A 495 -8.00 -20.79 2.71
CA ARG A 495 -6.88 -19.96 2.26
C ARG A 495 -6.46 -20.27 0.83
N THR A 496 -6.37 -21.56 0.48
CA THR A 496 -6.06 -21.98 -0.89
C THR A 496 -7.13 -21.49 -1.86
N ALA A 497 -8.41 -21.64 -1.49
CA ALA A 497 -9.53 -21.17 -2.32
C ALA A 497 -9.51 -19.64 -2.53
N ILE A 498 -9.18 -18.85 -1.50
CA ILE A 498 -8.95 -17.41 -1.65
C ILE A 498 -7.78 -17.14 -2.59
N SER A 499 -6.62 -17.78 -2.38
CA SER A 499 -5.46 -17.56 -3.26
C SER A 499 -5.77 -17.88 -4.73
N GLU A 500 -6.52 -18.94 -4.99
CA GLU A 500 -6.95 -19.34 -6.33
C GLU A 500 -7.90 -18.31 -6.98
N TYR A 501 -8.82 -17.70 -6.22
CA TYR A 501 -9.71 -16.64 -6.71
C TYR A 501 -8.93 -15.45 -7.29
N PHE A 502 -7.82 -15.04 -6.64
CA PHE A 502 -7.02 -13.88 -7.09
C PHE A 502 -5.98 -14.23 -8.15
N GLN A 503 -5.29 -15.35 -7.98
CA GLN A 503 -4.12 -15.69 -8.81
C GLN A 503 -4.49 -16.55 -10.01
N GLY A 504 -5.60 -17.31 -9.95
CA GLY A 504 -5.85 -18.41 -10.87
C GLY A 504 -4.80 -19.54 -10.71
N PRO A 505 -4.68 -20.47 -11.67
CA PRO A 505 -3.63 -21.48 -11.65
C PRO A 505 -2.25 -20.81 -11.64
N LYS A 506 -1.37 -21.21 -10.71
CA LYS A 506 -0.05 -20.60 -10.49
C LYS A 506 0.80 -20.58 -11.77
N THR A 507 0.84 -19.45 -12.46
CA THR A 507 1.80 -19.21 -13.54
C THR A 507 2.99 -18.44 -12.97
N THR A 508 3.93 -19.15 -12.34
CA THR A 508 5.19 -18.53 -11.95
C THR A 508 6.04 -18.29 -13.20
N ARG A 509 5.97 -17.08 -13.79
CA ARG A 509 7.01 -16.65 -14.73
C ARG A 509 8.33 -16.55 -13.97
N ARG A 510 9.34 -17.30 -14.41
CA ARG A 510 10.69 -17.16 -13.86
C ARG A 510 11.22 -15.78 -14.26
N PRO A 511 11.78 -14.99 -13.33
CA PRO A 511 12.39 -13.71 -13.69
C PRO A 511 13.54 -13.97 -14.67
N SER A 512 13.77 -13.03 -15.60
CA SER A 512 14.94 -13.05 -16.47
C SER A 512 16.22 -12.99 -15.63
N PHE A 513 17.33 -13.42 -16.20
CA PHE A 513 18.61 -13.44 -15.49
C PHE A 513 19.07 -12.03 -15.06
N SER A 514 18.77 -11.00 -15.86
CA SER A 514 19.02 -9.59 -15.52
C SER A 514 18.18 -9.13 -14.32
N VAL A 515 16.89 -9.47 -14.26
CA VAL A 515 16.01 -9.17 -13.12
C VAL A 515 16.46 -9.94 -11.86
N TRP A 516 16.91 -11.18 -12.02
CA TRP A 516 17.45 -11.98 -10.92
C TRP A 516 18.70 -11.35 -10.29
N ILE A 517 19.63 -10.84 -11.11
CA ILE A 517 20.82 -10.12 -10.62
C ILE A 517 20.43 -8.87 -9.82
N LEU A 518 19.44 -8.11 -10.31
CA LEU A 518 18.94 -6.93 -9.62
C LEU A 518 18.23 -7.28 -8.31
N ASP A 519 17.44 -8.36 -8.26
CA ASP A 519 16.77 -8.82 -7.04
C ASP A 519 17.78 -9.34 -6.00
N TRP A 520 18.87 -9.98 -6.46
CA TRP A 520 19.97 -10.37 -5.59
C TRP A 520 20.68 -9.15 -4.96
N ALA A 521 20.92 -8.11 -5.76
CA ALA A 521 21.62 -6.91 -5.31
C ALA A 521 20.75 -5.99 -4.43
N PHE A 522 19.49 -5.78 -4.84
CA PHE A 522 18.59 -4.78 -4.23
C PHE A 522 17.42 -5.38 -3.45
N GLY A 523 17.15 -6.68 -3.53
CA GLY A 523 16.02 -7.35 -2.86
C GLY A 523 16.36 -7.94 -1.49
N THR A 524 15.34 -8.09 -0.65
CA THR A 524 15.40 -8.84 0.62
C THR A 524 14.95 -10.28 0.45
N ARG A 525 15.69 -11.24 1.01
CA ARG A 525 15.21 -12.63 1.17
C ARG A 525 14.39 -12.75 2.46
N THR A 526 13.07 -12.74 2.36
CA THR A 526 12.19 -12.94 3.53
C THR A 526 12.04 -14.42 3.80
N LYS A 527 12.42 -14.91 4.99
CA LYS A 527 12.02 -16.24 5.45
C LYS A 527 10.54 -16.20 5.81
N SER A 528 9.71 -16.99 5.13
CA SER A 528 8.31 -17.19 5.51
C SER A 528 8.24 -17.71 6.95
N ARG A 529 7.62 -16.94 7.85
CA ARG A 529 7.26 -17.42 9.18
C ARG A 529 6.14 -18.45 9.01
N ARG A 530 6.35 -19.67 9.51
CA ARG A 530 5.31 -20.70 9.56
C ARG A 530 4.38 -20.40 10.73
N PHE A 531 3.11 -20.14 10.44
CA PHE A 531 2.07 -20.04 11.46
C PHE A 531 1.38 -21.39 11.63
N ARG A 532 1.00 -21.70 12.88
CA ARG A 532 0.38 -23.00 13.22
C ARG A 532 -1.12 -23.06 12.87
N ALA A 533 -1.79 -21.91 12.80
CA ALA A 533 -3.22 -21.82 12.53
C ALA A 533 -3.49 -21.35 11.10
N CYS A 534 -4.40 -22.03 10.40
CA CYS A 534 -4.71 -21.83 8.99
C CYS A 534 -6.18 -21.46 8.76
N CYS A 535 -7.10 -22.42 8.91
CA CYS A 535 -8.53 -22.21 8.67
C CYS A 535 -9.42 -23.30 9.30
N ASP A 536 -10.74 -23.10 9.30
CA ASP A 536 -11.71 -24.03 9.90
C ASP A 536 -11.61 -25.46 9.34
N HIS A 537 -11.25 -25.61 8.06
CA HIS A 537 -11.08 -26.90 7.42
C HIS A 537 -9.77 -27.58 7.85
N CYS A 538 -8.64 -26.88 7.75
CA CYS A 538 -7.32 -27.42 8.10
C CYS A 538 -7.21 -27.77 9.58
N ASP A 539 -7.82 -26.95 10.45
CA ASP A 539 -7.70 -27.05 11.90
C ASP A 539 -8.94 -27.70 12.54
N LYS A 540 -9.75 -28.43 11.75
CA LYS A 540 -11.02 -29.02 12.19
C LYS A 540 -10.89 -29.90 13.44
N ALA A 541 -9.81 -30.68 13.55
CA ALA A 541 -9.56 -31.53 14.72
C ALA A 541 -9.33 -30.70 15.99
N GLU A 542 -8.59 -29.60 15.87
CA GLU A 542 -8.28 -28.68 16.96
C GLU A 542 -9.52 -27.88 17.38
N ILE A 543 -10.33 -27.43 16.43
CA ILE A 543 -11.61 -26.76 16.70
C ILE A 543 -12.60 -27.71 17.39
N ARG A 544 -12.68 -28.97 16.94
CA ARG A 544 -13.53 -29.98 17.59
C ARG A 544 -13.11 -30.25 19.03
N ARG A 545 -11.80 -30.30 19.31
CA ARG A 545 -11.28 -30.59 20.65
C ARG A 545 -11.53 -29.45 21.65
N HIS A 546 -11.38 -28.20 21.22
CA HIS A 546 -11.39 -27.04 22.13
C HIS A 546 -12.64 -26.15 22.02
N GLY A 547 -13.55 -26.45 21.09
CA GLY A 547 -14.62 -25.55 20.70
C GLY A 547 -14.09 -24.29 20.00
N MET A 548 -15.02 -23.47 19.51
CA MET A 548 -14.68 -22.26 18.76
C MET A 548 -13.93 -21.24 19.62
N ALA A 549 -14.49 -20.85 20.77
CA ALA A 549 -13.86 -19.88 21.67
C ALA A 549 -12.49 -20.36 22.19
N GLY A 550 -12.38 -21.65 22.55
CA GLY A 550 -11.11 -22.23 23.01
C GLY A 550 -10.06 -22.32 21.89
N TYR A 551 -10.46 -22.58 20.65
CA TYR A 551 -9.56 -22.50 19.51
C TYR A 551 -9.08 -21.06 19.28
N VAL A 552 -10.00 -20.09 19.24
CA VAL A 552 -9.68 -18.65 19.07
C VAL A 552 -8.72 -18.17 20.16
N ALA A 553 -8.98 -18.52 21.43
CA ALA A 553 -8.13 -18.18 22.56
C ALA A 553 -6.70 -18.70 22.38
N ARG A 554 -6.53 -19.95 21.92
CA ARG A 554 -5.20 -20.54 21.67
C ARG A 554 -4.47 -19.90 20.50
N VAL A 555 -5.17 -19.53 19.43
CA VAL A 555 -4.54 -18.82 18.31
C VAL A 555 -4.05 -17.45 18.75
N ILE A 556 -4.86 -16.71 19.51
CA ILE A 556 -4.49 -15.37 20.01
C ILE A 556 -3.35 -15.43 21.03
N ALA A 557 -3.29 -16.50 21.84
CA ALA A 557 -2.19 -16.75 22.78
C ALA A 557 -0.86 -17.15 22.12
N GLY A 558 -0.91 -17.58 20.85
CA GLY A 558 0.16 -18.28 20.13
C GLY A 558 1.37 -17.46 19.71
#